data_AF-A0A2I4ALF4-F1
#
_entry.id   AF-A0A2I4ALF4-F1
#
_cell.length_a   1.000
_cell.length_b   1.000
_cell.length_c   1.000
_cell.angle_alpha   90.00
_cell.angle_beta   90.00
_cell.angle_gamma   90.00
#
_symmetry.space_group_name_H-M   'P 1'
#
loop_
_entity.id
_entity.type
_entity.pdbx_description
1 polymer ?
#
loop_
_entity_poly.entity_id
_entity_poly.type
_entity_poly.pdbx_seq_one_letter_code
_entity_poly.pdbx_strand_id
1 'polypeptide(L)'
;MTVLQEPVQAAVWQALNHYAYLDAVFLAERLYAEVRSEEALYLLATCYYRSGKPYKAYRLLKAHSCSTPQVRFLLAKCCVELSKLAEGEQVLIGGVLNKQKSQDDIITEFGDAASFTLSLLGHIYCKTDRAAKGAECFQRSLTLNPFLWSPFQNLCHLGEKPDPDQVFRLSALQNSSVALPPPHVSPAQNPSHQ
;
A
#
# COMPACT_ATOMS: atom_id res chain seq x y z
N MET A 1 -22.70 -14.85 13.09
CA MET A 1 -22.46 -15.94 12.12
C MET A 1 -21.07 -15.72 11.50
N THR A 2 -19.99 -15.95 12.27
CA THR A 2 -18.61 -15.49 11.94
C THR A 2 -17.72 -16.57 11.30
N VAL A 3 -18.16 -17.84 11.31
CA VAL A 3 -17.33 -19.01 10.94
C VAL A 3 -16.98 -19.07 9.44
N LEU A 4 -17.71 -18.35 8.58
CA LEU A 4 -17.49 -18.40 7.11
C LEU A 4 -16.71 -17.20 6.54
N GLN A 5 -16.36 -16.19 7.34
CA GLN A 5 -15.67 -15.00 6.83
C GLN A 5 -14.24 -15.32 6.39
N GLU A 6 -13.46 -15.99 7.24
CA GLU A 6 -12.07 -16.35 6.97
C GLU A 6 -11.88 -17.21 5.71
N PRO A 7 -12.63 -18.32 5.50
CA PRO A 7 -12.46 -19.12 4.28
C PRO A 7 -12.86 -18.35 3.01
N VAL A 8 -13.84 -17.43 3.09
CA VAL A 8 -14.21 -16.60 1.95
C VAL A 8 -13.12 -15.57 1.63
N GLN A 9 -12.55 -14.90 2.64
CA GLN A 9 -11.41 -13.99 2.43
C GLN A 9 -10.21 -14.71 1.82
N ALA A 10 -9.90 -15.93 2.30
CA ALA A 10 -8.83 -16.75 1.74
C ALA A 10 -9.09 -17.11 0.27
N ALA A 11 -10.32 -17.50 -0.08
CA ALA A 11 -10.71 -17.78 -1.47
C ALA A 11 -10.59 -16.54 -2.37
N VAL A 12 -10.96 -15.35 -1.87
CA VAL A 12 -10.76 -14.08 -2.61
C VAL A 12 -9.28 -13.82 -2.87
N TRP A 13 -8.42 -13.96 -1.86
CA TRP A 13 -6.97 -13.79 -2.03
C TRP A 13 -6.37 -14.82 -3.00
N GLN A 14 -6.81 -16.08 -2.92
CA GLN A 14 -6.39 -17.12 -3.86
C GLN A 14 -6.78 -16.74 -5.29
N ALA A 15 -8.02 -16.30 -5.52
CA ALA A 15 -8.48 -15.84 -6.84
C ALA A 15 -7.66 -14.63 -7.34
N LEU A 16 -7.36 -13.65 -6.46
CA LEU A 16 -6.51 -12.50 -6.81
C LEU A 16 -5.09 -12.91 -7.21
N ASN A 17 -4.51 -13.90 -6.52
CA ASN A 17 -3.16 -14.40 -6.80
C ASN A 17 -3.09 -15.20 -8.11
N HIS A 18 -4.22 -15.69 -8.61
CA HIS A 18 -4.34 -16.35 -9.92
C HIS A 18 -4.98 -15.44 -10.99
N TYR A 19 -5.07 -14.13 -10.73
CA TYR A 19 -5.63 -13.14 -11.65
C TYR A 19 -7.09 -13.40 -12.06
N ALA A 20 -7.82 -14.23 -11.30
CA ALA A 20 -9.25 -14.52 -11.50
C ALA A 20 -10.12 -13.39 -10.94
N TYR A 21 -10.00 -12.20 -11.54
CA TYR A 21 -10.57 -10.97 -10.99
C TYR A 21 -12.10 -10.95 -10.96
N LEU A 22 -12.77 -11.62 -11.90
CA LEU A 22 -14.23 -11.71 -11.92
C LEU A 22 -14.73 -12.43 -10.67
N ASP A 23 -14.13 -13.58 -10.37
CA ASP A 23 -14.48 -14.40 -9.21
C ASP A 23 -14.12 -13.69 -7.90
N ALA A 24 -12.92 -13.12 -7.82
CA ALA A 24 -12.48 -12.36 -6.64
C ALA A 24 -13.41 -11.19 -6.31
N VAL A 25 -13.80 -10.40 -7.33
CA VAL A 25 -14.73 -9.28 -7.16
C VAL A 25 -16.09 -9.78 -6.71
N PHE A 26 -16.65 -10.80 -7.35
CA PHE A 26 -17.97 -11.33 -6.97
C PHE A 26 -18.00 -11.81 -5.52
N LEU A 27 -17.01 -12.61 -5.11
CA LEU A 27 -16.89 -13.10 -3.74
C LEU A 27 -16.72 -11.94 -2.74
N ALA A 28 -15.89 -10.95 -3.06
CA ALA A 28 -15.69 -9.79 -2.19
C ALA A 28 -16.94 -8.90 -2.08
N GLU A 29 -17.72 -8.73 -3.15
CA GLU A 29 -19.00 -8.01 -3.13
C GLU A 29 -20.02 -8.71 -2.23
N ARG A 30 -20.10 -10.04 -2.32
CA ARG A 30 -20.96 -10.84 -1.45
C ARG A 30 -20.53 -10.76 0.01
N LEU A 31 -19.23 -10.91 0.28
CA LEU A 31 -18.68 -10.79 1.63
C LEU A 31 -18.96 -9.42 2.24
N TYR A 32 -18.71 -8.34 1.49
CA TYR A 32 -18.93 -6.99 1.99
C TYR A 32 -20.41 -6.68 2.22
N ALA A 33 -21.30 -7.17 1.34
CA ALA A 33 -22.74 -7.01 1.52
C ALA A 33 -23.26 -7.68 2.80
N GLU A 34 -22.69 -8.83 3.16
CA GLU A 34 -23.05 -9.62 4.35
C GLU A 34 -22.49 -9.02 5.65
N VAL A 35 -21.17 -8.78 5.70
CA VAL A 35 -20.48 -8.43 6.96
C VAL A 35 -20.39 -6.92 7.18
N ARG A 36 -20.29 -6.13 6.10
CA ARG A 36 -20.09 -4.67 6.14
C ARG A 36 -18.94 -4.18 7.02
N SER A 37 -17.90 -5.00 7.20
CA SER A 37 -16.69 -4.63 7.95
C SER A 37 -15.72 -3.79 7.11
N GLU A 38 -14.83 -3.04 7.76
CA GLU A 38 -13.79 -2.26 7.08
C GLU A 38 -12.75 -3.17 6.39
N GLU A 39 -12.49 -4.36 6.93
CA GLU A 39 -11.66 -5.37 6.28
C GLU A 39 -12.26 -5.86 4.96
N ALA A 40 -13.56 -6.17 4.96
CA ALA A 40 -14.26 -6.58 3.75
C ALA A 40 -14.35 -5.44 2.72
N LEU A 41 -14.51 -4.19 3.18
CA LEU A 41 -14.44 -2.99 2.35
C LEU A 41 -13.07 -2.87 1.66
N TYR A 42 -11.99 -3.00 2.44
CA TYR A 42 -10.62 -2.95 1.93
C TYR A 42 -10.34 -4.06 0.92
N LEU A 43 -10.80 -5.29 1.20
CA LEU A 43 -10.63 -6.43 0.30
C LEU A 43 -11.38 -6.23 -1.02
N LEU A 44 -12.62 -5.74 -0.99
CA LEU A 44 -13.39 -5.42 -2.19
C LEU A 44 -12.73 -4.29 -3.00
N ALA A 45 -12.30 -3.21 -2.34
CA ALA A 45 -11.59 -2.13 -3.00
C ALA A 45 -10.28 -2.62 -3.64
N THR A 46 -9.56 -3.52 -2.97
CA THR A 46 -8.35 -4.17 -3.50
C THR A 46 -8.66 -4.98 -4.75
N CYS A 47 -9.77 -5.74 -4.77
CA CYS A 47 -10.21 -6.48 -5.95
C CYS A 47 -10.49 -5.54 -7.13
N TYR A 48 -11.25 -4.46 -6.91
CA TYR A 48 -11.50 -3.47 -7.95
C TYR A 48 -10.22 -2.82 -8.48
N TYR A 49 -9.33 -2.42 -7.58
CA TYR A 49 -8.05 -1.81 -7.95
C TYR A 49 -7.18 -2.77 -8.78
N ARG A 50 -6.99 -4.02 -8.32
CA ARG A 50 -6.22 -5.05 -9.03
C ARG A 50 -6.85 -5.46 -10.36
N SER A 51 -8.17 -5.34 -10.52
CA SER A 51 -8.87 -5.57 -11.79
C SER A 51 -8.71 -4.43 -12.82
N GLY A 52 -7.85 -3.44 -12.55
CA GLY A 52 -7.62 -2.29 -13.44
C GLY A 52 -8.73 -1.23 -13.38
N LYS A 53 -9.52 -1.19 -12.30
CA LYS A 53 -10.67 -0.27 -12.15
C LYS A 53 -10.49 0.64 -10.93
N PRO A 54 -9.46 1.49 -10.89
CA PRO A 54 -9.18 2.36 -9.74
C PRO A 54 -10.33 3.33 -9.43
N TYR A 55 -11.11 3.73 -10.45
CA TYR A 55 -12.29 4.57 -10.24
C TYR A 55 -13.38 3.90 -9.38
N LYS A 56 -13.57 2.57 -9.49
CA LYS A 56 -14.53 1.83 -8.66
C LYS A 56 -14.06 1.77 -7.21
N ALA A 57 -12.79 1.41 -7.01
CA ALA A 57 -12.17 1.40 -5.69
C ALA A 57 -12.26 2.79 -5.03
N TYR A 58 -11.89 3.85 -5.75
CA TYR A 58 -12.01 5.23 -5.28
C TYR A 58 -13.44 5.57 -4.83
N ARG A 59 -14.46 5.32 -5.68
CA ARG A 59 -15.85 5.66 -5.33
C ARG A 59 -16.36 4.87 -4.13
N LEU A 60 -16.02 3.58 -4.07
CA LEU A 60 -16.36 2.72 -2.94
C LEU A 60 -15.74 3.23 -1.64
N LEU A 61 -14.43 3.50 -1.65
CA LEU A 61 -13.72 3.96 -0.46
C LEU A 61 -14.16 5.36 -0.04
N LYS A 62 -14.29 6.31 -0.98
CA LYS A 62 -14.74 7.68 -0.70
C LYS A 62 -16.15 7.74 -0.09
N ALA A 63 -17.03 6.81 -0.46
CA ALA A 63 -18.39 6.75 0.09
C ALA A 63 -18.42 6.34 1.57
N HIS A 64 -17.32 5.80 2.11
CA HIS A 64 -17.23 5.34 3.49
C HIS A 64 -16.17 6.15 4.23
N SER A 65 -16.42 6.45 5.50
CA SER A 65 -15.44 7.14 6.35
C SER A 65 -14.24 6.21 6.58
N CYS A 66 -13.17 6.43 5.81
CA CYS A 66 -11.95 5.63 5.83
C CYS A 66 -11.19 5.86 7.14
N SER A 67 -11.05 4.83 8.00
CA SER A 67 -10.39 4.99 9.30
C SER A 67 -8.99 4.37 9.31
N THR A 68 -8.87 3.19 8.73
CA THR A 68 -7.64 2.38 8.78
C THR A 68 -6.55 2.92 7.84
N PRO A 69 -5.26 2.76 8.20
CA PRO A 69 -4.14 3.15 7.35
C PRO A 69 -4.15 2.46 5.97
N GLN A 70 -4.54 1.19 5.92
CA GLN A 70 -4.61 0.38 4.69
C GLN A 70 -5.62 0.96 3.68
N VAL A 71 -6.82 1.30 4.17
CA VAL A 71 -7.87 1.92 3.34
C VAL A 71 -7.42 3.29 2.85
N ARG A 72 -6.84 4.11 3.73
CA ARG A 72 -6.35 5.46 3.33
C ARG A 72 -5.22 5.38 2.32
N PHE A 73 -4.28 4.46 2.48
CA PHE A 73 -3.21 4.24 1.51
C PHE A 73 -3.79 3.87 0.13
N LEU A 74 -4.72 2.91 0.07
CA LEU A 74 -5.34 2.50 -1.18
C LEU A 74 -6.17 3.62 -1.82
N LEU A 75 -6.92 4.39 -1.02
CA LEU A 75 -7.65 5.56 -1.51
C LEU A 75 -6.70 6.61 -2.10
N ALA A 76 -5.62 6.96 -1.39
CA ALA A 76 -4.61 7.89 -1.88
C ALA A 76 -3.96 7.39 -3.18
N LYS A 77 -3.68 6.09 -3.28
CA LYS A 77 -3.15 5.47 -4.50
C LYS A 77 -4.12 5.62 -5.67
N CYS A 78 -5.41 5.36 -5.45
CA CYS A 78 -6.44 5.61 -6.46
C CYS A 78 -6.52 7.09 -6.84
N CYS A 79 -6.39 8.02 -5.88
CA CYS A 79 -6.36 9.45 -6.16
C CYS A 79 -5.20 9.82 -7.09
N VAL A 80 -4.00 9.27 -6.88
CA VAL A 80 -2.83 9.53 -7.74
C VAL A 80 -3.05 9.00 -9.16
N GLU A 81 -3.63 7.81 -9.33
CA GLU A 81 -3.94 7.26 -10.66
C GLU A 81 -5.03 8.03 -11.41
N LEU A 82 -5.96 8.63 -10.66
CA LEU A 82 -7.03 9.47 -11.21
C LEU A 82 -6.62 10.95 -11.31
N SER A 83 -5.33 11.27 -11.14
CA SER A 83 -4.78 12.64 -11.15
C SER A 83 -5.40 13.61 -10.12
N LYS A 84 -6.01 13.07 -9.05
CA LYS A 84 -6.59 13.81 -7.92
C LYS A 84 -5.53 14.06 -6.84
N LEU A 85 -4.43 14.71 -7.20
CA LEU A 85 -3.23 14.81 -6.36
C LEU A 85 -3.47 15.51 -5.02
N ALA A 86 -4.17 16.65 -5.02
CA ALA A 86 -4.49 17.39 -3.80
C ALA A 86 -5.34 16.56 -2.82
N GLU A 87 -6.27 15.76 -3.33
CA GLU A 87 -7.07 14.87 -2.50
C GLU A 87 -6.22 13.72 -1.94
N GLY A 88 -5.36 13.12 -2.77
CA GLY A 88 -4.44 12.07 -2.34
C GLY A 88 -3.52 12.53 -1.20
N GLU A 89 -3.01 13.76 -1.28
CA GLU A 89 -2.24 14.37 -0.19
C GLU A 89 -3.07 14.49 1.08
N GLN A 90 -4.28 15.07 1.00
CA GLN A 90 -5.17 15.26 2.15
C GLN A 90 -5.53 13.95 2.85
N VAL A 91 -5.70 12.85 2.10
CA VAL A 91 -5.97 11.52 2.65
C VAL A 91 -4.79 11.00 3.48
N LEU A 92 -3.56 11.30 3.07
CA LEU A 92 -2.35 10.83 3.76
C LEU A 92 -1.98 11.70 4.96
N ILE A 93 -1.90 13.02 4.78
CA ILE A 93 -1.35 13.94 5.79
C ILE A 93 -2.40 14.78 6.54
N GLY A 94 -3.66 14.65 6.17
CA GLY A 94 -4.76 15.48 6.67
C GLY A 94 -5.04 16.71 5.80
N GLY A 95 -6.24 17.27 5.95
CA GLY A 95 -6.68 18.46 5.23
C GLY A 95 -6.22 19.78 5.87
N VAL A 96 -6.49 20.90 5.19
CA VAL A 96 -6.12 22.27 5.60
C VAL A 96 -6.63 22.65 7.01
N LEU A 97 -7.74 22.06 7.44
CA LEU A 97 -8.37 22.31 8.74
C LEU A 97 -7.75 21.49 9.88
N ASN A 98 -7.00 20.44 9.56
CA ASN A 98 -6.32 19.59 10.54
C ASN A 98 -4.82 19.92 10.56
N LYS A 99 -4.17 19.71 11.70
CA LYS A 99 -2.70 19.81 11.78
C LYS A 99 -2.10 18.86 10.74
N GLN A 100 -1.28 19.39 9.82
CA GLN A 100 -0.54 18.56 8.88
C GLN A 100 0.34 17.59 9.66
N LYS A 101 0.20 16.30 9.33
CA LYS A 101 1.00 15.24 9.94
C LYS A 101 2.47 15.40 9.56
N SER A 102 3.34 15.25 10.56
CA SER A 102 4.78 15.13 10.33
C SER A 102 5.12 13.77 9.71
N GLN A 103 6.35 13.61 9.20
CA GLN A 103 6.79 12.32 8.69
C GLN A 103 6.80 11.23 9.80
N ASP A 104 7.06 11.59 11.04
CA ASP A 104 7.05 10.65 12.17
C ASP A 104 5.63 10.24 12.57
N ASP A 105 4.65 11.16 12.43
CA ASP A 105 3.23 10.83 12.59
C ASP A 105 2.79 9.81 11.53
N ILE A 106 3.22 9.99 10.27
CA ILE A 106 2.96 9.05 9.17
C ILE A 106 3.57 7.68 9.48
N ILE A 107 4.81 7.65 9.98
CA ILE A 107 5.49 6.39 10.33
C ILE A 107 4.72 5.65 11.43
N THR A 108 4.34 6.36 12.49
CA THR A 108 3.59 5.79 13.61
C THR A 108 2.23 5.27 13.15
N GLU A 109 1.55 5.99 12.27
CA GLU A 109 0.19 5.67 11.86
C GLU A 109 0.12 4.56 10.80
N PHE A 110 1.02 4.57 9.82
CA PHE A 110 1.01 3.60 8.71
C PHE A 110 1.89 2.37 8.97
N GLY A 111 2.72 2.38 10.01
CA GLY A 111 3.55 1.24 10.42
C GLY A 111 4.35 0.65 9.25
N ASP A 112 4.15 -0.62 8.96
CA ASP A 112 4.83 -1.34 7.88
C ASP A 112 4.60 -0.72 6.49
N ALA A 113 3.47 -0.04 6.29
CA ALA A 113 3.14 0.64 5.04
C ALA A 113 3.74 2.05 4.94
N ALA A 114 4.44 2.54 5.97
CA ALA A 114 4.95 3.91 6.03
C ALA A 114 5.95 4.23 4.92
N SER A 115 6.85 3.30 4.59
CA SER A 115 7.82 3.47 3.50
C SER A 115 7.10 3.72 2.16
N PHE A 116 6.15 2.87 1.80
CA PHE A 116 5.32 3.04 0.61
C PHE A 116 4.48 4.32 0.64
N THR A 117 3.97 4.70 1.82
CA THR A 117 3.17 5.91 2.01
C THR A 117 3.98 7.18 1.77
N LEU A 118 5.19 7.25 2.34
CA LEU A 118 6.13 8.36 2.12
C LEU A 118 6.60 8.42 0.67
N SER A 119 6.86 7.28 0.03
CA SER A 119 7.17 7.23 -1.40
C SER A 119 6.01 7.79 -2.25
N LEU A 120 4.76 7.40 -1.96
CA LEU A 120 3.59 7.92 -2.67
C LEU A 120 3.42 9.43 -2.46
N LEU A 121 3.64 9.91 -1.23
CA LEU A 121 3.61 11.34 -0.91
C LEU A 121 4.72 12.10 -1.64
N GLY A 122 5.92 11.51 -1.75
CA GLY A 122 7.03 12.05 -2.54
C GLY A 122 6.64 12.24 -4.00
N HIS A 123 5.99 11.25 -4.62
CA HIS A 123 5.45 11.38 -5.97
C HIS A 123 4.41 12.49 -6.11
N ILE A 124 3.52 12.64 -5.13
CA ILE A 124 2.53 13.73 -5.12
C ILE A 124 3.23 15.09 -5.07
N TYR A 125 4.22 15.25 -4.18
CA TYR A 125 4.99 16.49 -4.08
C TYR A 125 5.74 16.82 -5.37
N CYS A 126 6.40 15.85 -6.00
CA CYS A 126 7.08 16.07 -7.28
C CYS A 126 6.10 16.49 -8.39
N LYS A 127 4.92 15.84 -8.48
CA LYS A 127 3.88 16.19 -9.46
C LYS A 127 3.16 17.52 -9.20
N THR A 128 3.40 18.13 -8.05
CA THR A 128 2.82 19.42 -7.64
C THR A 128 3.92 20.47 -7.43
N ASP A 129 5.03 20.33 -8.17
CA ASP A 129 6.17 21.27 -8.21
C ASP A 129 6.85 21.53 -6.86
N ARG A 130 6.71 20.59 -5.91
CA ARG A 130 7.32 20.63 -4.57
C ARG A 130 8.46 19.61 -4.46
N ALA A 131 9.38 19.64 -5.43
CA ALA A 131 10.44 18.63 -5.59
C ALA A 131 11.30 18.42 -4.34
N ALA A 132 11.70 19.49 -3.64
CA ALA A 132 12.51 19.40 -2.42
C ALA A 132 11.82 18.58 -1.32
N LYS A 133 10.53 18.85 -1.08
CA LYS A 133 9.71 18.09 -0.12
C LYS A 133 9.48 16.64 -0.58
N GLY A 134 9.43 16.44 -1.90
CA GLY A 134 9.39 15.12 -2.51
C GLY A 134 10.66 14.30 -2.23
N ALA A 135 11.83 14.91 -2.41
CA ALA A 135 13.12 14.31 -2.11
C ALA A 135 13.25 13.91 -0.64
N GLU A 136 12.85 14.77 0.30
CA GLU A 136 12.81 14.44 1.74
C GLU A 136 11.97 13.19 2.02
N CYS A 137 10.79 13.07 1.38
CA CYS A 137 9.93 11.90 1.56
C CYS A 137 10.55 10.62 0.98
N PHE A 138 11.21 10.71 -0.18
CA PHE A 138 11.91 9.56 -0.77
C PHE A 138 13.10 9.11 0.09
N GLN A 139 13.90 10.04 0.61
CA GLN A 139 14.99 9.73 1.54
C GLN A 139 14.46 9.03 2.79
N ARG A 140 13.39 9.56 3.40
CA ARG A 140 12.77 8.95 4.58
C ARG A 140 12.21 7.56 4.27
N SER A 141 11.58 7.38 3.09
CA SER A 141 11.13 6.07 2.63
C SER A 141 12.26 5.04 2.55
N LEU A 142 13.44 5.44 2.06
CA LEU A 142 14.61 4.56 1.95
C LEU A 142 15.23 4.23 3.30
N THR A 143 15.21 5.16 4.25
CA THR A 143 15.64 4.88 5.64
C THR A 143 14.79 3.79 6.30
N LEU A 144 13.49 3.74 5.96
CA LEU A 144 12.55 2.75 6.50
C LEU A 144 12.60 1.42 5.76
N ASN A 145 12.85 1.45 4.44
CA ASN A 145 12.86 0.26 3.61
C ASN A 145 13.93 0.40 2.51
N PRO A 146 15.11 -0.21 2.71
CA PRO A 146 16.19 -0.16 1.73
C PRO A 146 15.88 -0.96 0.46
N PHE A 147 14.84 -1.81 0.43
CA PHE A 147 14.51 -2.60 -0.77
C PHE A 147 13.75 -1.81 -1.84
N LEU A 148 13.37 -0.55 -1.57
CA LEU A 148 12.59 0.25 -2.50
C LEU A 148 13.50 0.95 -3.51
N TRP A 149 13.61 0.38 -4.72
CA TRP A 149 14.34 1.00 -5.83
C TRP A 149 13.70 2.33 -6.31
N SER A 150 12.36 2.40 -6.37
CA SER A 150 11.66 3.55 -6.95
C SER A 150 12.02 4.88 -6.27
N PRO A 151 11.95 5.04 -4.93
CA PRO A 151 12.40 6.27 -4.26
C PRO A 151 13.84 6.68 -4.60
N PHE A 152 14.77 5.71 -4.64
CA PHE A 152 16.18 5.96 -4.99
C PHE A 152 16.30 6.48 -6.42
N GLN A 153 15.64 5.82 -7.37
CA GLN A 153 15.62 6.26 -8.78
C GLN A 153 15.04 7.67 -8.92
N ASN A 154 13.96 7.98 -8.20
CA ASN A 154 13.36 9.32 -8.24
C ASN A 154 14.31 10.38 -7.67
N LEU A 155 15.04 10.09 -6.60
CA LEU A 155 16.08 11.00 -6.09
C LEU A 155 17.12 11.30 -7.16
N CYS A 156 17.64 10.29 -7.84
CA CYS A 156 18.60 10.49 -8.95
C CYS A 156 18.01 11.36 -10.08
N HIS A 157 16.75 11.13 -10.46
CA HIS A 157 16.08 11.94 -11.48
C HIS A 157 15.87 13.41 -11.05
N LEU A 158 15.72 13.66 -9.74
CA LEU A 158 15.65 15.01 -9.18
C LEU A 158 17.03 15.70 -9.10
N GLY A 159 18.12 15.00 -9.44
CA GLY A 159 19.49 15.50 -9.37
C GLY A 159 20.16 15.29 -8.01
N GLU A 160 19.49 14.63 -7.06
CA GLU A 160 20.10 14.20 -5.81
C GLU A 160 21.14 13.12 -6.05
N LYS A 161 22.15 13.07 -5.17
CA LYS A 161 23.26 12.11 -5.27
C LYS A 161 23.32 11.20 -4.03
N PRO A 162 22.28 10.39 -3.77
CA PRO A 162 22.30 9.45 -2.66
C PRO A 162 23.40 8.41 -2.87
N ASP A 163 24.13 8.08 -1.81
CA ASP A 163 25.16 7.04 -1.83
C ASP A 163 24.51 5.64 -1.81
N PRO A 164 24.63 4.84 -2.89
CA PRO A 164 24.02 3.51 -2.96
C PRO A 164 24.50 2.59 -1.83
N ASP A 165 25.78 2.68 -1.47
CA ASP A 165 26.39 1.81 -0.46
C ASP A 165 25.90 2.13 0.95
N GLN A 166 25.33 3.32 1.17
CA GLN A 166 24.70 3.73 2.43
C GLN A 166 23.21 3.38 2.43
N VAL A 167 22.53 3.62 1.30
CA VAL A 167 21.08 3.42 1.18
C VAL A 167 20.70 1.95 1.26
N PHE A 168 21.42 1.06 0.57
CA PHE A 168 21.05 -0.36 0.45
C PHE A 168 21.65 -1.24 1.55
N ARG A 169 22.02 -0.66 2.70
CA ARG A 169 22.59 -1.42 3.82
C ARG A 169 21.52 -2.19 4.59
N LEU A 170 21.71 -3.50 4.69
CA LEU A 170 20.85 -4.37 5.47
C LEU A 170 20.94 -4.13 6.98
N SER A 171 22.00 -3.49 7.49
CA SER A 171 22.08 -3.11 8.91
C SER A 171 20.99 -2.10 9.31
N ALA A 172 20.46 -1.32 8.36
CA ALA A 172 19.32 -0.44 8.59
C ALA A 172 18.02 -1.21 8.91
N LEU A 173 17.96 -2.51 8.60
CA LEU A 173 16.79 -3.36 8.84
C LEU A 173 16.60 -3.73 10.31
N GLN A 174 17.61 -3.59 11.17
CA GLN A 174 17.48 -3.89 12.61
C GLN A 174 16.39 -3.04 13.31
N ASN A 175 15.94 -1.96 12.66
CA ASN A 175 14.86 -1.08 13.14
C ASN A 175 13.53 -1.25 12.40
N SER A 176 13.44 -2.12 11.39
CA SER A 176 12.21 -2.32 10.61
C SER A 176 11.74 -3.77 10.74
N SER A 177 10.56 -3.95 11.32
CA SER A 177 9.85 -5.22 11.39
C SER A 177 9.33 -5.62 10.01
N VAL A 178 10.21 -5.79 9.03
CA VAL A 178 9.83 -6.36 7.73
C VAL A 178 9.51 -7.83 8.01
N ALA A 179 8.22 -8.12 8.18
CA ALA A 179 7.74 -9.49 8.29
C ALA A 179 8.15 -10.23 7.01
N LEU A 180 9.11 -11.14 7.15
CA LEU A 180 9.42 -12.10 6.09
C LEU A 180 8.13 -12.89 5.82
N PRO A 181 7.74 -13.09 4.55
CA PRO A 181 6.67 -14.03 4.25
C PRO A 181 7.04 -15.40 4.84
N PRO A 182 6.06 -16.18 5.36
CA PRO A 182 6.35 -17.51 5.88
C PRO A 182 7.05 -18.34 4.79
N PRO A 183 8.04 -19.18 5.14
CA PRO A 183 8.74 -19.98 4.17
C PRO A 183 7.72 -20.81 3.39
N HIS A 184 7.72 -20.70 2.07
CA HIS A 184 6.98 -21.61 1.21
C HIS A 184 7.44 -23.03 1.56
N VAL A 185 6.52 -23.85 2.05
CA VAL A 185 6.74 -25.29 2.20
C VAL A 185 6.92 -25.83 0.79
N SER A 186 8.16 -26.02 0.36
CA SER A 186 8.47 -26.78 -0.85
C SER A 186 7.77 -28.15 -0.74
N PRO A 187 6.99 -28.57 -1.74
CA PRO A 187 6.43 -29.91 -1.71
C PRO A 187 7.59 -30.90 -1.65
N ALA A 188 7.58 -31.72 -0.60
CA ALA A 188 8.57 -32.75 -0.35
C ALA A 188 8.83 -33.53 -1.65
N GLN A 189 10.10 -33.65 -2.02
CA GLN A 189 10.53 -34.62 -3.01
C GLN A 189 10.10 -36.00 -2.50
N ASN A 190 9.11 -36.61 -3.15
CA ASN A 190 8.82 -38.03 -2.99
C ASN A 190 10.03 -38.82 -3.50
N PRO A 191 10.72 -39.62 -2.66
CA PRO A 191 11.57 -40.67 -3.18
C PRO A 191 10.70 -41.89 -3.43
N SER A 192 10.06 -41.93 -4.60
CA SER A 192 9.69 -43.18 -5.24
C SER A 192 10.78 -43.47 -6.26
N HIS A 193 11.65 -44.45 -5.99
CA HIS A 193 12.36 -45.35 -6.91
C HIS A 193 13.67 -45.87 -6.28
N GLN A 194 13.57 -46.94 -5.47
CA GLN A 194 14.14 -48.28 -5.72
C GLN A 194 14.04 -49.13 -4.46
#